data_AF-A0A1B6CRA1-F1
#
_entry.id   AF-A0A1B6CRA1-F1
#
_cell.length_a   1.000
_cell.length_b   1.000
_cell.length_c   1.000
_cell.angle_alpha   90.00
_cell.angle_beta   90.00
_cell.angle_gamma   90.00
#
_symmetry.space_group_name_H-M   'P 1'
#
loop_
_entity.id
_entity.type
_entity.pdbx_description
1 polymer ?
#
loop_
_entity_poly.entity_id
_entity_poly.type
_entity_poly.pdbx_seq_one_letter_code
_entity_poly.pdbx_strand_id
1 'polypeptide(L)'
;MEKCIQLGLVHNIGVSNFNIEQITRLLNSAKVRPTVNQLQRGLVVIPKSSNNERIEENADIFNFELTSKEMCQIDKYNLNERAFKFIEAKSHRDYPFEK
;
A
#
# COMPACT_ATOMS: atom_id res chain seq x y z
N MET A 1 -7.98 7.36 15.76
CA MET A 1 -6.57 7.42 15.33
C MET A 1 -5.96 8.80 15.51
N GLU A 2 -6.60 9.90 15.06
CA GLU A 2 -6.03 11.27 15.22
C GLU A 2 -5.73 11.66 16.68
N LYS A 3 -6.56 11.24 17.63
CA LYS A 3 -6.30 11.43 19.07
C LYS A 3 -4.96 10.80 19.50
N CYS A 4 -4.51 9.71 18.87
CA CYS A 4 -3.21 9.11 19.17
C CYS A 4 -2.05 10.03 18.78
N ILE A 5 -2.20 10.83 17.72
CA ILE A 5 -1.22 11.88 17.36
C ILE A 5 -1.28 13.00 18.39
N GLN A 6 -2.49 13.46 18.76
CA GLN A 6 -2.66 14.54 19.74
C GLN A 6 -2.06 14.20 21.11
N LEU A 7 -2.14 12.93 21.51
CA LEU A 7 -1.56 12.41 22.74
C LEU A 7 -0.06 12.07 22.62
N GLY A 8 0.56 12.25 21.44
CA GLY A 8 1.98 11.95 21.21
C GLY A 8 2.32 10.45 21.18
N LEU A 9 1.33 9.57 21.02
CA LEU A 9 1.56 8.11 21.00
C LEU A 9 2.12 7.61 19.67
N VAL A 10 1.83 8.33 18.58
CA VAL A 10 2.29 8.00 17.23
C VAL A 10 2.57 9.28 16.46
N HIS A 11 3.57 9.25 15.57
CA HIS A 11 3.87 10.39 14.69
C HIS A 11 2.94 10.44 13.47
N ASN A 12 2.55 9.28 12.95
CA ASN A 12 1.77 9.16 11.71
C ASN A 12 0.64 8.14 11.87
N ILE A 13 -0.42 8.32 11.09
CA ILE A 13 -1.54 7.37 10.98
C ILE A 13 -1.84 7.11 9.51
N GLY A 14 -2.35 5.91 9.23
CA GLY A 14 -2.71 5.48 7.88
C GLY A 14 -3.87 4.50 7.88
N VAL A 15 -4.23 4.06 6.68
CA VAL A 15 -5.24 3.01 6.44
C VAL A 15 -4.66 1.96 5.50
N SER A 16 -5.18 0.74 5.58
CA SER A 16 -4.76 -0.38 4.72
C SER A 16 -6.00 -1.05 4.14
N ASN A 17 -5.93 -1.43 2.86
CA ASN A 17 -7.03 -2.07 2.11
C ASN A 17 -8.31 -1.22 2.00
N PHE A 18 -8.18 0.10 1.83
CA PHE A 18 -9.32 0.98 1.59
C PHE A 18 -9.50 1.18 0.08
N ASN A 19 -10.74 1.11 -0.41
CA ASN A 19 -11.05 1.45 -1.79
C ASN A 19 -11.18 2.96 -2.00
N ILE A 20 -11.35 3.38 -3.25
CA ILE A 20 -11.39 4.81 -3.62
C ILE A 20 -12.52 5.57 -2.92
N GLU A 21 -13.70 4.95 -2.76
CA GLU A 21 -14.84 5.56 -2.07
C GLU A 21 -14.56 5.77 -0.58
N GLN A 22 -13.96 4.76 0.08
CA GLN A 22 -13.60 4.82 1.49
C GLN A 22 -12.50 5.86 1.74
N ILE A 23 -11.50 5.95 0.86
CA ILE A 23 -10.48 7.00 0.92
C ILE A 23 -11.12 8.37 0.72
N THR A 24 -12.01 8.54 -0.27
CA THR A 24 -12.68 9.82 -0.53
C THR A 24 -13.50 10.27 0.69
N ARG A 25 -14.27 9.36 1.28
CA ARG A 25 -15.02 9.61 2.52
C ARG A 25 -14.10 9.99 3.69
N LEU A 26 -12.95 9.32 3.81
CA LEU A 26 -11.95 9.63 4.83
C LEU A 26 -11.36 11.02 4.62
N LEU A 27 -10.93 11.36 3.41
CA LEU A 27 -10.33 12.66 3.09
C LEU A 27 -11.31 13.83 3.33
N ASN A 28 -12.61 13.62 3.15
CA ASN A 28 -13.63 14.63 3.44
C ASN A 28 -13.83 14.91 4.94
N SER A 29 -13.38 14.02 5.82
CA SER A 29 -13.60 14.12 7.27
C SER A 29 -12.32 14.20 8.11
N ALA A 30 -11.19 13.73 7.57
CA ALA A 30 -9.91 13.67 8.27
C ALA A 30 -9.28 15.06 8.39
N LYS A 31 -8.81 15.39 9.59
CA LYS A 31 -8.00 16.57 9.89
C LYS A 31 -6.51 16.30 9.66
N VAL A 32 -6.09 15.05 9.85
CA VAL A 32 -4.74 14.57 9.53
C VAL A 32 -4.81 13.69 8.28
N ARG A 33 -4.12 14.12 7.21
CA ARG A 33 -4.05 13.35 5.97
C ARG A 33 -3.24 12.06 6.19
N PRO A 34 -3.73 10.89 5.75
CA PRO A 34 -2.93 9.67 5.72
C PRO A 34 -1.68 9.89 4.87
N THR A 35 -0.51 9.45 5.35
CA THR A 35 0.76 9.59 4.61
C THR A 35 1.25 8.25 4.10
N VAL A 36 1.74 8.22 2.86
CA VAL A 36 2.47 7.10 2.25
C VAL A 36 3.53 7.69 1.30
N ASN A 37 4.81 7.33 1.45
CA ASN A 37 5.94 7.84 0.63
C ASN A 37 6.75 6.69 0.04
N GLN A 38 7.05 6.67 -1.26
CA GLN A 38 6.99 5.45 -2.05
C GLN A 38 7.74 5.66 -3.43
N LEU A 39 8.58 4.73 -3.96
CA LEU A 39 9.83 4.97 -4.74
C LEU A 39 9.77 5.33 -6.26
N GLN A 40 9.54 4.43 -7.23
CA GLN A 40 9.55 4.80 -8.68
C GLN A 40 8.16 5.03 -9.28
N ARG A 41 7.15 4.23 -8.88
CA ARG A 41 5.73 4.49 -9.18
C ARG A 41 5.07 5.44 -8.18
N GLY A 42 5.85 6.00 -7.26
CA GLY A 42 5.26 6.49 -6.03
C GLY A 42 4.75 5.33 -5.14
N LEU A 43 5.36 4.10 -5.19
CA LEU A 43 5.04 2.89 -4.34
C LEU A 43 6.22 2.41 -3.39
N VAL A 44 6.02 2.16 -2.08
CA VAL A 44 6.91 1.54 -1.04
C VAL A 44 6.55 0.10 -1.08
N VAL A 45 7.61 -0.68 -1.13
CA VAL A 45 7.53 -2.11 -1.08
C VAL A 45 7.95 -2.54 0.32
N ILE A 46 7.22 -3.50 0.89
CA ILE A 46 7.51 -4.12 2.19
C ILE A 46 7.80 -5.62 1.98
N PRO A 47 8.91 -5.98 1.31
CA PRO A 47 9.22 -7.37 1.02
C PRO A 47 9.47 -8.14 2.32
N LYS A 48 8.79 -9.26 2.51
CA LYS A 48 8.98 -10.14 3.67
C LYS A 48 9.97 -11.25 3.33
N SER A 49 11.05 -11.35 4.10
CA SER A 49 11.96 -12.51 4.09
C SER A 49 12.45 -12.81 5.50
N SER A 50 12.80 -14.07 5.76
CA SER A 50 13.54 -14.54 6.94
C SER A 50 14.88 -15.18 6.56
N ASN A 51 15.23 -15.19 5.27
CA ASN A 51 16.51 -15.64 4.75
C ASN A 51 17.39 -14.41 4.54
N ASN A 52 18.61 -14.45 5.09
CA ASN A 52 19.52 -13.30 5.13
C ASN A 52 19.96 -12.83 3.73
N GLU A 53 20.35 -13.75 2.85
CA GLU A 53 20.77 -13.42 1.48
C GLU A 53 19.65 -12.70 0.72
N ARG A 54 18.41 -13.18 0.85
CA ARG A 54 17.24 -12.52 0.26
C ARG A 54 16.94 -11.16 0.89
N ILE A 55 17.24 -10.96 2.18
CA ILE A 55 17.05 -9.66 2.83
C ILE A 55 18.04 -8.64 2.25
N GLU A 56 19.30 -9.05 2.07
CA GLU A 56 20.34 -8.22 1.45
C GLU A 56 19.99 -7.91 -0.01
N GLU A 57 19.60 -8.92 -0.79
CA GLU A 57 19.18 -8.75 -2.19
C GLU A 57 17.98 -7.79 -2.32
N ASN A 58 16.96 -7.92 -1.47
CA ASN A 58 15.80 -7.02 -1.48
C ASN A 58 16.14 -5.57 -1.12
N ALA A 59 17.28 -5.33 -0.44
CA ALA A 59 17.74 -4.00 -0.07
C ALA A 59 18.60 -3.35 -1.18
N ASP A 60 19.27 -4.15 -2.01
CA ASP A 60 20.15 -3.71 -3.10
C ASP A 60 19.37 -3.37 -4.39
N ILE A 61 18.35 -2.52 -4.27
CA ILE A 61 17.45 -2.15 -5.37
C ILE A 61 17.68 -0.71 -5.89
N PHE A 62 18.64 0.00 -5.32
CA PHE A 62 18.93 1.41 -5.65
C PHE A 62 20.10 1.58 -6.63
N ASN A 63 20.66 0.47 -7.12
CA ASN A 63 21.79 0.45 -8.05
C ASN A 63 21.36 0.30 -9.52
N PHE A 64 20.06 0.24 -9.81
CA PHE A 64 19.51 0.17 -11.16
C PHE A 64 18.24 1.03 -11.31
N GLU A 65 17.86 1.29 -12.56
CA GLU A 65 16.61 1.99 -12.90
C GLU A 65 15.97 1.33 -14.13
N LEU A 66 14.67 1.06 -14.04
CA LEU A 66 13.89 0.55 -15.17
C LEU A 66 13.54 1.68 -16.15
N THR A 67 13.66 1.41 -17.44
CA THR A 67 13.22 2.32 -18.49
C THR A 67 11.70 2.35 -18.59
N SER A 68 11.14 3.43 -19.16
CA SER A 68 9.69 3.52 -19.39
C SER A 68 9.14 2.39 -20.27
N LYS A 69 9.97 1.85 -21.18
CA LYS A 69 9.58 0.71 -22.03
C LYS A 69 9.45 -0.55 -21.18
N GLU A 70 10.40 -0.83 -20.30
CA GLU A 70 10.36 -2.00 -19.40
C GLU A 70 9.18 -1.90 -18.43
N MET A 71 8.95 -0.73 -17.84
CA MET A 71 7.78 -0.47 -16.99
C MET A 71 6.46 -0.76 -17.72
N CYS A 72 6.33 -0.30 -18.97
CA CYS A 72 5.15 -0.57 -19.79
C CYS A 72 5.00 -2.06 -20.15
N GLN A 73 6.09 -2.80 -20.34
CA GLN A 73 6.02 -4.24 -20.54
C GLN A 73 5.54 -4.97 -19.27
N ILE A 74 6.04 -4.57 -18.10
CA ILE A 74 5.63 -5.14 -16.81
C ILE A 74 4.12 -4.94 -16.59
N ASP A 75 3.58 -3.76 -16.92
CA ASP A 75 2.15 -3.47 -16.75
C ASP A 75 1.23 -4.41 -17.56
N LYS A 76 1.71 -4.98 -18.67
CA LYS A 76 0.93 -5.93 -19.49
C LYS A 76 0.66 -7.26 -18.79
N TYR A 77 1.42 -7.59 -17.75
CA TYR A 77 1.24 -8.82 -16.98
C TYR A 77 0.22 -8.68 -15.85
N ASN A 78 -0.46 -7.53 -15.71
CA ASN A 78 -1.52 -7.37 -14.72
C ASN A 78 -2.73 -8.27 -15.04
N LEU A 79 -3.06 -9.18 -14.12
CA LEU A 79 -4.20 -10.10 -14.24
C LEU A 79 -5.44 -9.62 -13.46
N ASN A 80 -5.36 -8.49 -12.77
CA ASN A 80 -6.37 -8.04 -11.80
C ASN A 80 -6.66 -9.08 -10.68
N GLU A 81 -5.71 -9.98 -10.42
CA GLU A 81 -5.80 -10.96 -9.35
C GLU A 81 -5.24 -10.40 -8.03
N ARG A 82 -5.87 -10.78 -6.92
CA ARG A 82 -5.44 -10.42 -5.55
C ARG A 82 -5.00 -11.68 -4.82
N ALA A 83 -3.79 -11.65 -4.26
CA ALA A 83 -3.29 -12.72 -3.39
C ALA A 83 -4.13 -12.86 -2.10
N PHE A 84 -4.59 -11.74 -1.54
CA PHE A 84 -5.38 -11.70 -0.32
C PHE A 84 -6.73 -11.05 -0.59
N LYS A 85 -7.82 -11.82 -0.46
CA LYS A 85 -9.20 -11.37 -0.66
C LYS A 85 -9.99 -11.30 0.66
N PHE A 86 -9.61 -12.08 1.68
CA PHE A 86 -10.33 -12.17 2.95
C PHE A 86 -11.84 -12.41 2.78
N ILE A 87 -12.15 -13.51 2.10
CA ILE A 87 -13.48 -13.85 1.57
C ILE A 87 -14.52 -13.99 2.70
N GLU A 88 -14.07 -14.37 3.90
CA GLU A 88 -14.88 -14.50 5.10
C GLU A 88 -15.59 -13.20 5.48
N ALA A 89 -15.01 -12.04 5.15
CA ALA A 89 -15.58 -10.73 5.42
C ALA A 89 -16.38 -10.15 4.24
N LYS A 90 -16.62 -10.91 3.18
CA LYS A 90 -17.27 -10.44 1.95
C LYS A 90 -18.69 -9.90 2.19
N SER A 91 -19.41 -10.43 3.17
CA SER A 91 -20.75 -9.95 3.55
C SER A 91 -20.73 -8.62 4.31
N HIS A 92 -19.56 -8.13 4.73
CA HIS A 92 -19.44 -6.91 5.50
C HIS A 92 -19.71 -5.68 4.62
N ARG A 93 -20.46 -4.71 5.15
CA ARG A 93 -20.83 -3.47 4.44
C ARG A 93 -19.63 -2.73 3.84
N ASP A 94 -18.52 -2.72 4.58
CA ASP A 94 -17.27 -2.03 4.23
C ASP A 94 -16.23 -2.96 3.58
N TYR A 95 -16.62 -4.14 3.09
CA TYR A 95 -15.71 -5.01 2.34
C TYR A 95 -15.18 -4.27 1.10
N PRO A 96 -13.85 -4.12 0.94
CA PRO A 96 -13.27 -3.13 0.04
C PRO A 96 -13.05 -3.64 -1.40
N PHE A 97 -13.29 -4.93 -1.68
CA PHE A 97 -12.83 -5.56 -2.92
C PHE A 97 -13.93 -5.85 -3.95
N GLU A 98 -15.19 -5.53 -3.67
CA GLU A 98 -16.35 -5.84 -4.53
C GLU A 98 -17.21 -4.62 -4.91
N LYS A 99 -16.69 -3.41 -4.70
CA LYS A 99 -17.33 -2.16 -5.11
C LYS A 99 -16.40 -1.37 -6.02
#